data_AF-A0A2D4SIH7-F1
#
_entry.id   AF-A0A2D4SIH7-F1
#
_cell.length_a   1.000
_cell.length_b   1.000
_cell.length_c   1.000
_cell.angle_alpha   90.00
_cell.angle_beta   90.00
_cell.angle_gamma   90.00
#
_symmetry.space_group_name_H-M   'P 1'
#
loop_
_entity.id
_entity.type
_entity.pdbx_description
1 polymer ?
#
loop_
_entity_poly.entity_id
_entity_poly.type
_entity_poly.pdbx_seq_one_letter_code
_entity_poly.pdbx_strand_id
1 'polypeptide(L)'
;MSKLVNALAYELGLWLISRWPDLAFNSWVQRMLKHCRQDWSSWRAMHVMKSVSDQSEKILKKWAENNRKARCNKLAKKARDKFPNATITPVEDAVIPMVIIEEQNEASPLGGSMRITWRIED
;
A
#
# COMPACT_ATOMS: atom_id res chain seq x y z
N MET A 1 4.84 31.30 -21.78
CA MET A 1 3.63 30.62 -21.31
C MET A 1 4.03 29.54 -20.31
N SER A 2 3.31 29.39 -19.20
CA SER A 2 3.61 28.36 -18.19
C SER A 2 3.40 26.96 -18.77
N LYS A 3 4.30 26.02 -18.49
CA LYS A 3 4.20 24.60 -18.94
C LYS A 3 2.87 23.96 -18.55
N LEU A 4 2.29 24.40 -17.42
CA LEU A 4 0.98 23.97 -16.95
C LEU A 4 -0.15 24.46 -17.85
N VAL A 5 -0.06 25.69 -18.35
CA VAL A 5 -1.07 26.27 -19.26
C VAL A 5 -1.06 25.51 -20.59
N ASN A 6 0.13 25.16 -21.10
CA ASN A 6 0.25 24.34 -22.31
C ASN A 6 -0.32 22.93 -22.11
N ALA A 7 -0.03 22.28 -20.97
CA ALA A 7 -0.60 20.98 -20.64
C ALA A 7 -2.13 21.02 -20.55
N LEU A 8 -2.70 22.04 -19.88
CA LEU A 8 -4.15 22.23 -19.78
C LEU A 8 -4.79 22.54 -21.14
N ALA A 9 -4.13 23.36 -21.97
CA ALA A 9 -4.61 23.65 -23.33
C ALA A 9 -4.65 22.39 -24.20
N TYR A 10 -3.70 21.46 -24.03
CA TYR A 10 -3.73 20.17 -24.72
C TYR A 10 -4.90 19.29 -24.26
N GLU A 11 -5.16 19.23 -22.95
CA GLU A 11 -6.27 18.44 -22.39
C GLU A 11 -7.64 19.01 -22.79
N LEU A 12 -7.79 20.34 -22.79
CA LEU A 12 -8.96 21.03 -23.33
C LEU A 12 -9.12 20.79 -24.84
N GLY A 13 -8.02 20.80 -25.61
CA GLY A 13 -8.05 20.49 -27.03
C GLY A 13 -8.53 19.07 -27.31
N LEU A 14 -8.06 18.08 -26.54
CA LEU A 14 -8.55 16.70 -26.63
C LEU A 14 -10.02 16.58 -26.22
N TRP A 15 -10.46 17.30 -25.18
CA TRP A 15 -11.85 17.32 -24.75
C TRP A 15 -12.78 17.99 -25.78
N LEU A 16 -12.33 19.06 -26.43
CA LEU A 16 -13.07 19.72 -27.51
C LEU A 16 -13.20 18.80 -28.73
N ILE A 17 -12.14 18.06 -29.08
CA ILE A 17 -12.19 17.05 -30.15
C ILE A 17 -13.13 15.90 -29.81
N SER A 18 -13.15 15.44 -28.55
CA SER A 18 -14.06 14.35 -28.14
C SER A 18 -15.52 14.79 -28.17
N ARG A 19 -15.81 16.07 -27.96
CA ARG A 19 -17.16 16.64 -28.06
C ARG A 19 -17.55 16.99 -29.50
N TRP A 20 -16.62 17.49 -30.30
CA TRP A 20 -16.82 17.91 -31.70
C TRP A 20 -15.70 17.36 -32.58
N PRO A 21 -15.91 16.19 -33.23
CA PRO A 21 -14.87 15.52 -33.99
C PRO A 21 -14.40 16.33 -35.21
N ASP A 22 -15.23 17.24 -35.73
CA ASP A 22 -14.89 18.10 -36.85
C ASP A 22 -13.68 19.03 -36.55
N LEU A 23 -13.45 19.36 -35.28
CA LEU A 23 -12.29 20.14 -34.84
C LEU A 23 -10.97 19.38 -35.01
N ALA A 24 -11.00 18.05 -35.11
CA ALA A 24 -9.80 17.23 -35.30
C ALA A 24 -9.12 17.51 -36.66
N PHE A 25 -9.90 17.93 -37.66
CA PHE A 25 -9.42 18.21 -39.01
C PHE A 25 -8.92 19.65 -39.19
N ASN A 26 -9.10 20.51 -38.18
CA ASN A 26 -8.62 21.88 -38.26
C ASN A 26 -7.09 21.93 -38.07
N SER A 27 -6.38 22.43 -39.08
CA SER A 27 -4.92 22.54 -39.11
C SER A 27 -4.35 23.40 -37.97
N TRP A 28 -5.10 24.40 -37.51
CA TRP A 28 -4.72 25.24 -36.37
C TRP A 28 -4.73 24.44 -35.05
N VAL A 29 -5.77 23.64 -34.83
CA VAL A 29 -5.92 22.78 -33.64
C VAL A 29 -4.80 21.74 -33.61
N GLN A 30 -4.50 21.12 -34.75
CA GLN A 30 -3.40 20.15 -34.85
C GLN A 30 -2.03 20.79 -34.54
N ARG A 31 -1.80 22.03 -34.99
CA ARG A 31 -0.56 22.76 -34.72
C ARG A 31 -0.42 23.12 -33.24
N MET A 32 -1.53 23.55 -32.61
CA MET A 32 -1.59 23.80 -31.17
C MET A 32 -1.28 22.53 -30.37
N LEU A 33 -1.96 21.42 -30.68
CA LEU A 33 -1.74 20.15 -30.01
C LEU A 33 -0.29 19.68 -30.17
N LYS A 34 0.29 19.78 -31.37
CA LYS A 34 1.69 19.41 -31.60
C LYS A 34 2.65 20.21 -30.73
N HIS A 35 2.41 21.51 -30.54
CA HIS A 35 3.24 22.36 -29.68
C HIS A 35 3.09 22.00 -28.20
N CYS A 36 1.85 21.78 -27.73
CA CYS A 36 1.56 21.51 -26.33
C CYS A 36 1.80 20.04 -25.91
N ARG A 37 1.98 19.12 -26.88
CA ARG A 37 2.11 17.68 -26.64
C ARG A 37 3.22 17.33 -25.66
N GLN A 38 4.39 17.96 -25.79
CA GLN A 38 5.55 17.65 -24.96
C GLN A 38 5.29 18.03 -23.50
N ASP A 39 4.80 19.25 -23.25
CA ASP A 39 4.46 19.71 -21.90
C ASP A 39 3.34 18.86 -21.28
N TRP A 40 2.31 18.50 -22.05
CA TRP A 40 1.24 17.61 -21.59
C TRP A 40 1.77 16.23 -21.21
N SER A 41 2.62 15.62 -22.06
CA SER A 41 3.16 14.29 -21.79
C SER A 41 4.04 14.26 -20.53
N SER A 42 4.84 15.30 -20.31
CA SER A 42 5.67 15.44 -19.12
C SER A 42 4.82 15.64 -17.87
N TRP A 43 3.82 16.51 -17.92
CA TRP A 43 2.88 16.72 -16.82
C TRP A 43 2.10 15.44 -16.47
N ARG A 44 1.59 14.73 -17.49
CA ARG A 44 0.85 13.48 -17.30
C ARG A 44 1.72 12.39 -16.71
N ALA A 45 2.96 12.25 -17.19
CA ALA A 45 3.93 11.30 -16.65
C ALA A 45 4.23 11.58 -15.17
N MET A 46 4.41 12.85 -14.79
CA MET A 46 4.62 13.24 -13.40
C MET A 46 3.44 12.84 -12.49
N HIS A 47 2.21 13.11 -12.93
CA HIS A 47 1.00 12.73 -12.18
C HIS A 47 0.85 11.21 -12.06
N VAL A 48 1.09 10.47 -13.14
CA VAL A 48 1.03 9.00 -13.13
C VAL A 48 2.10 8.43 -12.22
N MET A 49 3.35 8.88 -12.32
CA MET A 49 4.43 8.43 -11.45
C MET A 49 4.16 8.72 -9.98
N LYS A 50 3.59 9.89 -9.66
CA LYS A 50 3.16 10.20 -8.30
C LYS A 50 2.07 9.24 -7.82
N SER A 51 1.06 8.98 -8.64
CA SER A 51 -0.01 8.03 -8.29
C SER A 51 0.51 6.60 -8.07
N VAL A 52 1.44 6.14 -8.91
CA VAL A 52 2.08 4.82 -8.76
C VAL A 52 2.90 4.77 -7.48
N SER A 53 3.63 5.85 -7.14
CA SER A 53 4.37 5.95 -5.88
C SER A 53 3.44 5.85 -4.68
N ASP A 54 2.32 6.60 -4.68
CA ASP A 54 1.33 6.58 -3.60
C ASP A 54 0.67 5.20 -3.44
N GLN A 55 0.39 4.51 -4.56
CA GLN A 55 -0.14 3.15 -4.54
C GLN A 55 0.89 2.15 -3.99
N SER A 56 2.16 2.30 -4.38
CA SER A 56 3.26 1.44 -3.93
C SER A 56 3.47 1.56 -2.42
N GLU A 57 3.42 2.77 -1.87
CA GLU A 57 3.53 3.00 -0.43
C GLU A 57 2.38 2.33 0.35
N LYS A 58 1.14 2.44 -0.16
CA LYS A 58 -0.02 1.77 0.43
C LYS A 58 0.11 0.25 0.41
N ILE A 59 0.62 -0.32 -0.69
CA ILE A 59 0.86 -1.76 -0.81
C ILE A 59 1.92 -2.21 0.19
N LEU A 60 3.04 -1.48 0.31
CA LEU A 60 4.10 -1.79 1.26
C LEU A 60 3.59 -1.79 2.71
N LYS A 61 2.79 -0.77 3.08
CA LYS A 61 2.16 -0.70 4.42
C LYS A 61 1.27 -1.91 4.69
N LYS A 62 0.35 -2.22 3.77
CA LYS A 62 -0.53 -3.40 3.89
C LYS A 62 0.23 -4.72 3.91
N TRP A 63 1.28 -4.85 3.12
CA TRP A 63 2.11 -6.04 3.10
C TRP A 63 2.84 -6.23 4.45
N ALA A 64 3.39 -5.16 5.02
CA ALA A 64 4.05 -5.21 6.32
C ALA A 64 3.08 -5.63 7.44
N GLU A 65 1.86 -5.07 7.44
CA GLU A 65 0.78 -5.46 8.37
C GLU A 65 0.41 -6.94 8.21
N ASN A 66 0.16 -7.38 6.98
CA ASN A 66 -0.19 -8.78 6.70
C ASN A 66 0.92 -9.75 7.08
N ASN A 67 2.19 -9.39 6.83
CA ASN A 67 3.34 -10.20 7.20
C ASN A 67 3.48 -10.31 8.73
N ARG A 68 3.27 -9.20 9.46
CA ARG A 68 3.23 -9.21 10.94
C ARG A 68 2.14 -10.14 11.46
N LYS A 69 0.90 -10.00 10.96
CA LYS A 69 -0.22 -10.88 11.35
C LYS A 69 0.06 -12.34 11.05
N ALA A 70 0.62 -12.65 9.87
CA ALA A 70 0.99 -14.01 9.50
C ALA A 70 2.06 -14.58 10.44
N ARG A 71 3.06 -13.79 10.84
CA ARG A 71 4.08 -14.19 11.83
C ARG A 71 3.48 -14.42 13.22
N CYS A 72 2.64 -13.51 13.71
CA CYS A 72 1.95 -13.69 15.00
C CYS A 72 1.06 -14.95 15.01
N ASN A 73 0.35 -15.22 13.92
CA ASN A 73 -0.47 -16.44 13.79
C ASN A 73 0.38 -17.71 13.75
N LYS A 74 1.53 -17.70 13.05
CA LYS A 74 2.50 -18.80 13.07
C LYS A 74 3.04 -19.03 14.49
N LEU A 75 3.32 -17.97 15.24
CA LEU A 75 3.76 -18.06 16.64
C LEU A 75 2.67 -18.62 17.55
N ALA A 76 1.44 -18.11 17.44
CA ALA A 76 0.32 -18.61 18.23
C ALA A 76 0.07 -20.11 17.98
N LYS A 77 0.22 -20.57 16.74
CA LYS A 77 0.14 -22.00 16.41
C LYS A 77 1.24 -22.80 17.13
N LYS A 78 2.51 -22.39 17.01
CA LYS A 78 3.63 -23.05 17.70
C LYS A 78 3.48 -23.04 19.23
N ALA A 79 2.93 -21.96 19.79
CA ALA A 79 2.66 -21.87 21.22
C ALA A 79 1.57 -22.85 21.65
N ARG A 80 0.50 -23.01 20.85
CA ARG A 80 -0.59 -23.98 21.14
C ARG A 80 -0.08 -25.41 21.14
N ASP A 81 0.80 -25.74 20.20
CA ASP A 81 1.41 -27.07 20.13
C ASP A 81 2.28 -27.38 21.38
N LYS A 82 2.90 -26.35 21.99
CA LYS A 82 3.77 -26.51 23.17
C LYS A 82 3.05 -26.40 24.51
N PHE A 83 2.01 -25.59 24.58
CA PHE A 83 1.25 -25.30 25.80
C PHE A 83 -0.24 -25.58 25.56
N PRO A 84 -0.65 -26.85 25.49
CA PRO A 84 -2.03 -27.22 25.17
C PRO A 84 -3.06 -26.78 26.22
N ASN A 85 -2.63 -26.59 27.48
CA ASN A 85 -3.49 -26.22 28.60
C ASN A 85 -3.55 -24.70 28.87
N ALA A 86 -2.87 -23.88 28.06
CA ALA A 86 -2.78 -22.44 28.26
C ALA A 86 -3.62 -21.66 27.24
N THR A 87 -4.20 -20.54 27.69
CA THR A 87 -4.86 -19.56 26.83
C THR A 87 -3.79 -18.75 26.10
N ILE A 88 -3.85 -18.76 24.77
CA ILE A 88 -2.82 -18.19 23.90
C ILE A 88 -3.42 -17.08 23.05
N THR A 89 -2.98 -15.86 23.32
CA THR A 89 -3.48 -14.63 22.69
C THR A 89 -2.39 -14.02 21.80
N PRO A 90 -2.54 -14.02 20.47
CA PRO A 90 -1.61 -13.32 19.59
C PRO A 90 -1.74 -11.81 19.75
N VAL A 91 -0.61 -11.10 19.76
CA VAL A 91 -0.59 -9.64 19.77
C VAL A 91 -0.27 -9.15 18.36
N GLU A 92 -1.31 -8.80 17.60
CA GLU A 92 -1.18 -8.44 16.18
C GLU A 92 -0.48 -7.10 15.95
N ASP A 93 -0.60 -6.17 16.91
CA ASP A 93 -0.08 -4.80 16.79
C ASP A 93 1.34 -4.62 17.36
N ALA A 94 1.97 -5.68 17.85
CA ALA A 94 3.30 -5.60 18.42
C ALA A 94 4.37 -5.40 17.32
N VAL A 95 5.33 -4.50 17.58
CA VAL A 95 6.49 -4.25 16.70
C VAL A 95 7.30 -5.53 16.47
N ILE A 96 7.38 -6.36 17.51
CA ILE A 96 8.00 -7.68 17.48
C ILE A 96 6.87 -8.71 17.62
N PRO A 97 6.77 -9.70 16.71
CA PRO A 97 5.77 -10.75 16.81
C PRO A 97 5.82 -11.42 18.19
N MET A 98 4.70 -11.37 18.91
CA MET A 98 4.62 -11.85 20.30
C MET A 98 3.26 -12.49 20.58
N VAL A 99 3.26 -13.34 21.60
CA VAL A 99 2.07 -14.06 22.05
C VAL A 99 2.04 -14.02 23.58
N ILE A 100 0.86 -13.81 24.14
CA ILE A 100 0.62 -13.88 25.58
C ILE A 100 0.13 -15.29 25.88
N ILE A 101 0.73 -15.93 26.88
CA ILE A 101 0.35 -17.26 27.35
C ILE A 101 -0.12 -17.12 28.80
N GLU A 102 -1.36 -17.51 29.05
CA GLU A 102 -2.00 -17.50 30.37
C GLU A 102 -2.40 -18.92 30.75
N GLU A 103 -1.87 -19.44 31.86
CA GLU A 103 -2.20 -20.77 32.38
C GLU A 103 -2.89 -20.61 33.73
N GLN A 104 -4.11 -21.16 33.87
CA GLN A 104 -4.98 -20.93 35.04
C GLN A 104 -4.65 -21.81 36.27
N ASN A 105 -3.57 -22.59 36.24
CA ASN A 105 -3.25 -23.55 37.30
C ASN A 105 -2.09 -23.07 38.18
N GLU A 106 -2.24 -23.18 39.52
CA GLU A 106 -1.18 -22.88 40.50
C GLU A 106 0.04 -23.80 40.37
N ALA A 107 -0.11 -24.95 39.69
CA ALA A 107 0.97 -25.86 39.29
C ALA A 107 1.53 -25.58 37.88
N SER A 108 1.27 -24.39 37.32
CA SER A 108 1.81 -23.99 36.02
C SER A 108 3.34 -23.91 36.10
N PRO A 109 4.08 -24.55 35.17
CA PRO A 109 5.53 -24.38 35.06
C PRO A 109 5.96 -22.93 34.77
N LEU A 110 5.02 -22.05 34.45
CA LEU A 110 5.23 -20.63 34.16
C LEU A 110 5.04 -19.73 35.39
N GLY A 111 4.38 -20.22 36.46
CA GLY A 111 4.11 -19.45 37.68
C GLY A 111 3.23 -18.20 37.52
N GLY A 112 2.57 -18.02 36.37
CA GLY A 112 1.73 -16.86 36.05
C GLY A 112 1.66 -16.54 34.55
N SER A 113 1.18 -15.33 34.21
CA SER A 113 1.11 -14.86 32.81
C SER A 113 2.50 -14.60 32.25
N MET A 114 2.90 -15.33 31.20
CA MET A 114 4.21 -15.15 30.56
C MET A 114 4.07 -14.57 29.14
N ARG A 115 4.87 -13.55 28.85
CA ARG A 115 5.00 -12.97 27.50
C ARG A 115 6.18 -13.61 26.80
N ILE A 116 5.93 -14.35 25.73
CA ILE A 116 6.99 -14.94 24.92
C ILE A 116 7.12 -14.15 23.62
N THR A 117 8.33 -13.63 23.40
CA THR A 117 8.78 -13.13 22.10
C THR A 117 9.62 -14.24 21.46
N TRP A 118 9.31 -14.60 20.22
CA TRP A 118 10.05 -15.65 19.53
C TRP A 118 10.49 -15.11 18.17
N ARG A 119 11.81 -15.10 17.92
CA ARG A 119 12.32 -14.86 16.57
C ARG A 119 12.09 -16.11 15.75
N ILE A 120 11.11 -16.09 14.85
CA ILE A 120 11.00 -17.11 13.82
C ILE A 120 12.25 -16.93 12.94
N GLU A 121 13.26 -17.77 13.12
CA GLU A 121 14.30 -17.97 12.12
C GLU A 121 13.64 -18.67 10.92
N ASP A 122 13.90 -18.14 9.72
CA ASP A 122 13.30 -18.59 8.46
C ASP A 122 13.78 -19.99 8.07
#